data_AF-A0A953GLJ5-F1
#
_entry.id   AF-A0A953GLJ5-F1
#
_cell.length_a   1.000
_cell.length_b   1.000
_cell.length_c   1.000
_cell.angle_alpha   90.00
_cell.angle_beta   90.00
_cell.angle_gamma   90.00
#
_symmetry.space_group_name_H-M   'P 1'
#
loop_
_entity.id
_entity.type
_entity.pdbx_description
1 polymer ?
#
loop_
_entity_poly.entity_id
_entity_poly.type
_entity_poly.pdbx_seq_one_letter_code
_entity_poly.pdbx_strand_id
1 'polypeptide(L)'
;MKGISHFASGLCVASFIPGVPELAAAGGLHIALGGACAMLPDFLDFRFARFLERPDAEIIPDATRPDAQALADDLAANLRAVAETGRPRIVQMHPARRGVIDWALYTVRFDAARGEVSVQLTGNTREARAAAGPLDYTYDGALDISELGGPSFRFSPGPRGVRIEFLPWHRAWTHSLVLALALGVLLAAVFGPLAGLAGGLGYATHVLEDQLGYMGSNLFWPFSRQRAPGLSLLHAADPIPNLVTVWLSLTLLLLNLDRARLAPALEMGPYLAFIVLAPSLTLLAVFARRKLRAALAVAQTEAQRDAIEENAE
;
A
#
# COMPACT_ATOMS: atom_id res chain seq x y z
N MET A 1 0.67 4.53 0.85
CA MET A 1 -0.16 5.67 0.38
C MET A 1 0.12 5.87 -1.11
N LYS A 2 -0.31 6.95 -1.78
CA LYS A 2 0.23 7.26 -3.12
C LYS A 2 1.60 7.92 -2.99
N GLY A 3 2.44 7.74 -4.02
CA GLY A 3 3.81 8.28 -4.04
C GLY A 3 3.93 9.78 -3.78
N ILE A 4 2.95 10.59 -4.20
CA ILE A 4 2.96 12.04 -3.92
C ILE A 4 2.82 12.35 -2.42
N SER A 5 2.08 11.53 -1.67
CA SER A 5 1.95 11.70 -0.22
C SER A 5 3.27 11.40 0.47
N HIS A 6 3.93 10.29 0.12
CA HIS A 6 5.23 9.93 0.64
C HIS A 6 6.29 11.02 0.37
N PHE A 7 6.32 11.52 -0.87
CA PHE A 7 7.19 12.61 -1.25
C PHE A 7 6.94 13.87 -0.41
N ALA A 8 5.68 14.33 -0.32
CA ALA A 8 5.32 15.52 0.45
C ALA A 8 5.66 15.39 1.94
N SER A 9 5.39 14.22 2.53
CA SER A 9 5.73 13.92 3.92
C SER A 9 7.24 13.93 4.16
N GLY A 10 8.03 13.40 3.23
CA GLY A 10 9.49 13.49 3.27
C GLY A 10 10.02 14.93 3.25
N LEU A 11 9.46 15.79 2.38
CA LEU A 11 9.81 17.23 2.38
C LEU A 11 9.46 17.88 3.72
N CYS A 12 8.26 17.61 4.23
CA CYS A 12 7.76 18.16 5.48
C CYS A 12 8.66 17.77 6.66
N VAL A 13 8.95 16.49 6.82
CA VAL A 13 9.81 15.99 7.91
C VAL A 13 11.21 16.59 7.83
N ALA A 14 11.79 16.70 6.64
CA ALA A 14 13.10 17.36 6.49
C ALA A 14 13.08 18.83 6.92
N SER A 15 11.98 19.55 6.68
CA SER A 15 11.83 20.96 7.10
C SER A 15 11.73 21.17 8.62
N PHE A 16 11.42 20.11 9.38
CA PHE A 16 11.41 20.19 10.85
C PHE A 16 12.80 20.00 11.47
N ILE A 17 13.82 19.65 10.68
CA ILE A 17 15.19 19.48 11.18
C ILE A 17 15.80 20.88 11.39
N PRO A 18 16.25 21.24 12.60
CA PRO A 18 16.87 22.53 12.85
C PRO A 18 18.07 22.78 11.92
N GLY A 19 18.16 23.97 11.32
CA GLY A 19 19.22 24.33 10.37
C GLY A 19 18.90 23.97 8.92
N VAL A 20 18.00 23.02 8.65
CA VAL A 20 17.63 22.64 7.28
C VAL A 20 16.86 23.75 6.54
N PRO A 21 15.83 24.40 7.14
CA PRO A 21 15.16 25.54 6.51
C PRO A 21 16.09 26.71 6.18
N GLU A 22 17.03 27.04 7.07
CA GLU A 22 18.01 28.11 6.89
C GLU A 22 18.97 27.79 5.74
N LEU A 23 19.44 26.54 5.67
CA LEU A 23 20.25 26.06 4.54
C LEU A 23 19.45 26.09 3.24
N ALA A 24 18.16 25.75 3.26
CA ALA A 24 17.30 25.85 2.09
C ALA A 24 17.14 27.29 1.60
N ALA A 25 17.01 28.26 2.51
CA ALA A 25 17.00 29.68 2.18
C ALA A 25 18.34 30.15 1.53
N ALA A 26 19.45 29.48 1.86
CA ALA A 26 20.75 29.69 1.23
C ALA A 26 20.97 28.87 -0.07
N GLY A 27 19.94 28.18 -0.58
CA GLY A 27 20.01 27.38 -1.81
C GLY A 27 20.36 25.89 -1.60
N GLY A 28 20.41 25.42 -0.36
CA GLY A 28 20.65 24.02 -0.02
C GLY A 28 19.48 23.10 -0.41
N LEU A 29 19.80 21.85 -0.76
CA LEU A 29 18.83 20.87 -1.27
C LEU A 29 18.37 19.85 -0.23
N HIS A 30 18.63 20.08 1.05
CA HIS A 30 18.35 19.13 2.15
C HIS A 30 16.85 18.77 2.26
N ILE A 31 15.95 19.75 2.06
CA ILE A 31 14.50 19.47 2.05
C ILE A 31 14.14 18.55 0.87
N ALA A 32 14.66 18.86 -0.33
CA ALA A 32 14.43 18.03 -1.51
C ALA A 32 15.02 16.62 -1.36
N LEU A 33 16.17 16.49 -0.69
CA LEU A 33 16.78 15.20 -0.36
C LEU A 33 15.83 14.35 0.51
N GLY A 34 15.18 14.94 1.52
CA GLY A 34 14.18 14.24 2.32
C GLY A 34 13.02 13.70 1.49
N GLY A 35 12.47 14.51 0.58
CA GLY A 35 11.43 14.06 -0.36
C GLY A 35 11.91 12.96 -1.31
N ALA A 36 13.11 13.10 -1.87
CA ALA A 36 13.69 12.10 -2.77
C ALA A 36 13.94 10.76 -2.06
N CYS A 37 14.46 10.78 -0.84
CA CYS A 37 14.67 9.59 -0.02
C CYS A 37 13.35 8.95 0.42
N ALA A 38 12.28 9.72 0.61
CA ALA A 38 10.95 9.17 0.86
C ALA A 38 10.40 8.39 -0.34
N MET A 39 10.73 8.77 -1.58
CA MET A 39 10.29 8.01 -2.76
C MET A 39 11.15 6.76 -3.06
N LEU A 40 12.33 6.67 -2.43
CA LEU A 40 13.32 5.66 -2.77
C LEU A 40 12.86 4.21 -2.54
N PRO A 41 12.13 3.85 -1.46
CA PRO A 41 11.65 2.49 -1.25
C PRO A 41 10.82 1.95 -2.42
N ASP A 42 9.78 2.70 -2.82
CA ASP A 42 8.92 2.34 -3.95
C ASP A 42 9.71 2.34 -5.27
N PHE A 43 10.58 3.33 -5.47
CA PHE A 43 11.42 3.36 -6.65
C PHE A 43 12.26 2.07 -6.77
N LEU A 44 12.88 1.62 -5.68
CA LEU A 44 13.67 0.39 -5.68
C LEU A 44 12.80 -0.84 -5.95
N ASP A 45 11.60 -0.89 -5.39
CA ASP A 45 10.68 -2.01 -5.60
C ASP A 45 10.23 -2.11 -7.06
N PHE A 46 9.68 -1.03 -7.61
CA PHE A 46 9.10 -1.03 -8.95
C PHE A 46 10.13 -1.05 -10.07
N ARG A 47 11.36 -0.55 -9.83
CA ARG A 47 12.43 -0.52 -10.83
C ARG A 47 13.37 -1.72 -10.77
N PHE A 48 13.48 -2.38 -9.62
CA PHE A 48 14.42 -3.49 -9.44
C PHE A 48 13.77 -4.71 -8.81
N ALA A 49 13.19 -4.61 -7.61
CA ALA A 49 12.73 -5.79 -6.87
C ALA A 49 11.69 -6.62 -7.65
N ARG A 50 10.77 -5.94 -8.34
CA ARG A 50 9.76 -6.56 -9.23
C ARG A 50 10.40 -7.49 -10.26
N PHE A 51 11.53 -7.11 -10.85
CA PHE A 51 12.18 -7.88 -11.93
C PHE A 51 13.09 -8.99 -11.42
N LEU A 52 13.41 -8.99 -10.12
CA LEU A 52 14.16 -10.07 -9.48
C LEU A 52 13.25 -11.22 -9.03
N GLU A 53 11.96 -10.99 -8.93
CA GLU A 53 10.99 -12.03 -8.63
C GLU A 53 10.81 -12.99 -9.80
N ARG A 54 10.72 -14.28 -9.49
CA ARG A 54 10.45 -15.35 -10.46
C ARG A 54 9.18 -16.07 -10.03
N PRO A 55 8.11 -16.04 -10.84
CA PRO A 55 6.90 -16.78 -10.54
C PRO A 55 7.10 -18.28 -10.75
N ASP A 56 6.47 -19.09 -9.91
CA ASP A 56 6.37 -20.55 -10.04
C ASP A 56 5.20 -20.97 -10.94
N ALA A 57 4.22 -20.07 -11.14
CA ALA A 57 3.11 -20.24 -12.05
C ALA A 57 2.61 -18.87 -12.57
N GLU A 58 2.13 -18.86 -13.81
CA GLU A 58 1.48 -17.71 -14.43
C GLU A 58 0.05 -18.10 -14.80
N ILE A 59 -0.93 -17.27 -14.42
CA ILE A 59 -2.34 -17.43 -14.78
C ILE A 59 -2.68 -16.31 -15.76
N ILE A 60 -2.97 -16.72 -17.00
CA ILE A 60 -3.29 -15.81 -18.11
C ILE A 60 -4.64 -16.24 -18.69
N PRO A 61 -5.67 -15.37 -18.70
CA PRO A 61 -6.94 -15.71 -19.32
C PRO A 61 -6.81 -15.86 -20.84
N ASP A 62 -7.70 -16.66 -21.43
CA ASP A 62 -7.91 -16.63 -22.88
C ASP A 62 -8.36 -15.22 -23.28
N ALA A 63 -7.62 -14.59 -24.19
CA ALA A 63 -7.89 -13.23 -24.63
C ALA A 63 -9.27 -13.12 -25.31
N THR A 64 -9.64 -14.10 -26.12
CA THR A 64 -10.85 -14.06 -26.95
C THR A 64 -12.10 -14.51 -26.19
N ARG A 65 -11.95 -15.48 -25.29
CA ARG A 65 -13.04 -16.08 -24.53
C ARG A 65 -12.59 -16.39 -23.09
N PRO A 66 -12.36 -15.36 -22.25
CA PRO A 66 -11.93 -15.60 -20.89
C PRO A 66 -13.02 -16.32 -20.11
N ASP A 67 -12.60 -17.30 -19.31
CA ASP A 67 -13.45 -18.09 -18.45
C ASP A 67 -13.10 -17.79 -16.99
N ALA A 68 -14.05 -17.19 -16.26
CA ALA A 68 -13.85 -16.84 -14.87
C ALA A 68 -13.71 -18.08 -13.97
N GLN A 69 -14.39 -19.19 -14.33
CA GLN A 69 -14.33 -20.43 -13.56
C GLN A 69 -12.96 -21.09 -13.72
N ALA A 70 -12.43 -21.14 -14.95
CA ALA A 70 -11.07 -21.65 -15.18
C ALA A 70 -10.01 -20.87 -14.38
N LEU A 71 -10.12 -19.54 -14.33
CA LEU A 71 -9.23 -18.70 -13.53
C LEU A 71 -9.35 -18.99 -12.02
N ALA A 72 -10.58 -19.17 -11.52
CA ALA A 72 -10.83 -19.50 -10.12
C ALA A 72 -10.27 -20.89 -9.77
N ASP A 73 -10.48 -21.88 -10.64
CA ASP A 73 -10.01 -23.25 -10.47
C ASP A 73 -8.48 -23.32 -10.48
N ASP A 74 -7.80 -22.61 -11.38
CA ASP A 74 -6.33 -22.53 -11.45
C ASP A 74 -5.75 -21.90 -10.19
N LEU A 75 -6.37 -20.83 -9.69
CA LEU A 75 -5.94 -20.16 -8.47
C LEU A 75 -6.13 -21.09 -7.25
N ALA A 76 -7.28 -21.75 -7.15
CA ALA A 76 -7.57 -22.72 -6.10
C ALA A 76 -6.64 -23.93 -6.15
N ALA A 77 -6.27 -24.40 -7.34
CA ALA A 77 -5.32 -25.50 -7.53
C ALA A 77 -3.93 -25.13 -7.00
N ASN A 78 -3.46 -23.90 -7.22
CA ASN A 78 -2.17 -23.44 -6.69
C ASN A 78 -2.19 -23.33 -5.15
N LEU A 79 -3.28 -22.87 -4.55
CA LEU A 79 -3.45 -22.85 -3.09
C LEU A 79 -3.43 -24.27 -2.51
N ARG A 80 -4.22 -25.19 -3.08
CA ARG A 80 -4.26 -26.60 -2.66
C ARG A 80 -2.89 -27.27 -2.79
N ALA A 81 -2.15 -27.01 -3.87
CA ALA A 81 -0.81 -27.54 -4.04
C ALA A 81 0.15 -27.12 -2.90
N VAL A 82 0.03 -25.89 -2.38
CA VAL A 82 0.82 -25.45 -1.23
C VAL A 82 0.36 -26.13 0.05
N ALA A 83 -0.95 -26.31 0.24
CA ALA A 83 -1.49 -27.04 1.39
C ALA A 83 -1.03 -28.51 1.43
N GLU A 84 -0.97 -29.17 0.27
CA GLU A 84 -0.56 -30.58 0.14
C GLU A 84 0.96 -30.76 0.27
N THR A 85 1.74 -29.89 -0.37
CA THR A 85 3.20 -30.07 -0.45
C THR A 85 3.97 -29.36 0.65
N GLY A 86 3.37 -28.37 1.31
CA GLY A 86 4.03 -27.47 2.25
C GLY A 86 5.07 -26.54 1.63
N ARG A 87 5.21 -26.51 0.29
CA ARG A 87 6.21 -25.70 -0.40
C ARG A 87 5.62 -24.36 -0.82
N PRO A 88 6.22 -23.21 -0.43
CA PRO A 88 5.76 -21.91 -0.90
C PRO A 88 5.81 -21.79 -2.42
N ARG A 89 4.86 -21.04 -2.99
CA ARG A 89 4.78 -20.76 -4.44
C ARG A 89 4.43 -19.31 -4.70
N ILE A 90 4.98 -18.75 -5.76
CA ILE A 90 4.62 -17.43 -6.28
C ILE A 90 3.78 -17.61 -7.55
N VAL A 91 2.58 -17.06 -7.54
CA VAL A 91 1.65 -17.09 -8.67
C VAL A 91 1.47 -15.67 -9.21
N GLN A 92 1.79 -15.47 -10.48
CA GLN A 92 1.59 -14.22 -11.18
C GLN A 92 0.27 -14.29 -11.96
N MET A 93 -0.57 -13.29 -11.81
CA MET A 93 -1.84 -13.17 -12.55
C MET A 93 -1.73 -12.06 -13.58
N HIS A 94 -2.26 -12.28 -14.78
CA HIS A 94 -2.14 -11.32 -15.88
C HIS A 94 -3.50 -10.95 -16.46
N PRO A 95 -3.73 -9.66 -16.82
CA PRO A 95 -4.78 -9.35 -17.78
C PRO A 95 -4.38 -9.86 -19.17
N ALA A 96 -5.35 -10.23 -20.00
CA ALA A 96 -5.08 -10.67 -21.38
C ALA A 96 -5.48 -9.60 -22.40
N ARG A 97 -4.61 -9.28 -23.34
CA ARG A 97 -4.88 -8.28 -24.38
C ARG A 97 -5.82 -8.86 -25.45
N ARG A 98 -6.97 -8.22 -25.67
CA ARG A 98 -7.93 -8.58 -26.72
C ARG A 98 -7.75 -7.80 -28.01
N GLY A 99 -7.34 -6.54 -27.88
CA GLY A 99 -7.17 -5.62 -28.98
C GLY A 99 -6.18 -4.50 -28.67
N VAL A 100 -6.19 -3.43 -29.46
CA VAL A 100 -5.24 -2.32 -29.27
C VAL A 100 -5.42 -1.66 -27.91
N ILE A 101 -6.68 -1.41 -27.55
CA ILE A 101 -7.12 -0.75 -26.29
C ILE A 101 -8.02 -1.65 -25.43
N ASP A 102 -8.34 -2.87 -25.89
CA ASP A 102 -9.25 -3.80 -25.21
C ASP A 102 -8.48 -4.92 -24.50
N TRP A 103 -8.88 -5.19 -23.26
CA TRP A 103 -8.23 -6.12 -22.35
C TRP A 103 -9.28 -6.92 -21.56
N ALA A 104 -9.01 -8.21 -21.35
CA ALA A 104 -9.73 -9.04 -20.42
C ALA A 104 -9.24 -8.72 -19.01
N LEU A 105 -10.02 -7.87 -18.32
CA LEU A 105 -9.80 -7.46 -16.94
C LEU A 105 -10.73 -8.27 -16.04
N TYR A 106 -10.30 -8.50 -14.80
CA TYR A 106 -11.07 -9.26 -13.83
C TYR A 106 -10.65 -8.90 -12.41
N THR A 107 -11.49 -9.26 -11.45
CA THR A 107 -11.21 -9.11 -10.02
C THR A 107 -11.10 -10.47 -9.35
N VAL A 108 -10.29 -10.53 -8.30
CA VAL A 108 -10.06 -11.73 -7.49
C VAL A 108 -10.36 -11.41 -6.04
N ARG A 109 -11.09 -12.29 -5.34
CA ARG A 109 -11.29 -12.19 -3.90
C ARG A 109 -10.97 -13.53 -3.23
N PHE A 110 -10.38 -13.46 -2.05
CA PHE A 110 -10.04 -14.62 -1.23
C PHE A 110 -10.98 -14.62 -0.02
N ASP A 111 -11.94 -15.53 0.00
CA ASP A 111 -12.92 -15.66 1.08
C ASP A 111 -12.38 -16.64 2.13
N ALA A 112 -11.70 -16.09 3.14
CA ALA A 112 -11.08 -16.91 4.19
C ALA A 112 -12.11 -17.63 5.08
N ALA A 113 -13.34 -17.10 5.19
CA ALA A 113 -14.40 -17.70 5.99
C ALA A 113 -14.95 -18.96 5.32
N ARG A 114 -15.10 -18.94 3.99
CA ARG A 114 -15.58 -20.09 3.21
C ARG A 114 -14.46 -21.01 2.70
N GLY A 115 -13.21 -20.55 2.73
CA GLY A 115 -12.10 -21.26 2.11
C GLY A 115 -12.23 -21.31 0.59
N GLU A 116 -12.77 -20.25 0.01
CA GLU A 116 -13.06 -20.12 -1.42
C GLU A 116 -12.22 -18.99 -2.04
N VAL A 117 -11.92 -19.14 -3.32
CA VAL A 117 -11.49 -18.03 -4.16
C VAL A 117 -12.59 -17.71 -5.15
N SER A 118 -12.73 -16.43 -5.45
CA SER A 118 -13.74 -15.98 -6.38
C SER A 118 -13.16 -15.03 -7.41
N VAL A 119 -13.64 -15.16 -8.65
CA VAL A 119 -13.17 -14.41 -9.80
C VAL A 119 -14.36 -13.82 -10.54
N GLN A 120 -14.29 -12.53 -10.86
CA GLN A 120 -15.32 -11.84 -11.61
C GLN A 120 -14.70 -11.09 -12.80
N LEU A 121 -15.11 -11.44 -14.01
CA LEU A 121 -14.69 -10.69 -15.20
C LEU A 121 -15.32 -9.30 -15.21
N THR A 122 -14.57 -8.29 -15.63
CA THR A 122 -15.07 -6.93 -15.75
C THR A 122 -16.23 -6.88 -16.75
N GLY A 123 -17.35 -6.29 -16.33
CA GLY A 123 -18.59 -6.21 -17.12
C GLY A 123 -19.57 -7.36 -16.90
N ASN A 124 -19.18 -8.43 -16.18
CA ASN A 124 -20.07 -9.52 -15.81
C ASN A 124 -20.62 -9.33 -14.39
N THR A 125 -21.88 -9.70 -14.19
CA THR A 125 -22.52 -9.70 -12.86
C THR A 125 -22.33 -11.00 -12.08
N ARG A 126 -21.93 -12.09 -12.77
CA ARG A 126 -21.68 -13.39 -12.14
C ARG A 126 -20.23 -13.52 -11.72
N GLU A 127 -20.06 -13.96 -10.47
CA GLU A 127 -18.80 -14.32 -9.85
C GLU A 127 -18.64 -15.85 -9.96
N ALA A 128 -17.50 -16.31 -10.47
CA ALA A 128 -17.12 -17.72 -10.43
C ALA A 128 -16.40 -18.02 -9.12
N ARG A 129 -16.57 -19.23 -8.59
CA ARG A 129 -16.05 -19.62 -7.28
C ARG A 129 -15.42 -20.99 -7.34
N ALA A 130 -14.31 -21.16 -6.62
CA ALA A 130 -13.62 -22.44 -6.50
C ALA A 130 -13.16 -22.67 -5.05
N ALA A 131 -13.31 -23.89 -4.57
CA ALA A 131 -12.87 -24.29 -3.24
C ALA A 131 -11.34 -24.39 -3.18
N ALA A 132 -10.72 -23.61 -2.30
CA ALA A 132 -9.28 -23.57 -2.09
C ALA A 132 -8.83 -24.20 -0.76
N GLY A 133 -9.76 -24.42 0.17
CA GLY A 133 -9.47 -24.89 1.52
C GLY A 133 -9.17 -23.74 2.49
N PRO A 134 -8.73 -24.04 3.72
CA PRO A 134 -8.48 -23.01 4.74
C PRO A 134 -7.45 -21.97 4.29
N LEU A 135 -7.78 -20.68 4.45
CA LEU A 135 -6.91 -19.55 4.07
C LEU A 135 -6.51 -18.73 5.30
N ASP A 136 -5.25 -18.32 5.38
CA ASP A 136 -4.73 -17.35 6.35
C ASP A 136 -4.53 -16.00 5.66
N TYR A 137 -5.63 -15.27 5.44
CA TYR A 137 -5.64 -13.98 4.76
C TYR A 137 -6.60 -13.00 5.45
N THR A 138 -6.17 -11.76 5.63
CA THR A 138 -6.92 -10.74 6.40
C THR A 138 -7.52 -9.64 5.52
N TYR A 139 -7.28 -9.69 4.21
CA TYR A 139 -7.81 -8.71 3.27
C TYR A 139 -9.02 -9.28 2.55
N ASP A 140 -10.20 -8.73 2.83
CA ASP A 140 -11.49 -9.18 2.27
C ASP A 140 -11.93 -8.34 1.04
N GLY A 141 -11.04 -7.46 0.55
CA GLY A 141 -11.32 -6.67 -0.64
C GLY A 141 -11.15 -7.49 -1.93
N ALA A 142 -11.88 -7.07 -2.98
CA ALA A 142 -11.59 -7.52 -4.33
C ALA A 142 -10.30 -6.86 -4.85
N LEU A 143 -9.45 -7.65 -5.50
CA LEU A 143 -8.20 -7.22 -6.10
C LEU A 143 -8.36 -7.12 -7.61
N ASP A 144 -8.16 -5.92 -8.15
CA ASP A 144 -8.29 -5.66 -9.57
C ASP A 144 -7.06 -6.16 -10.34
N ILE A 145 -7.26 -7.13 -11.23
CA ILE A 145 -6.24 -7.60 -12.17
C ILE A 145 -6.35 -6.77 -13.44
N SER A 146 -5.79 -5.56 -13.37
CA SER A 146 -5.88 -4.57 -14.46
C SER A 146 -4.57 -3.96 -14.92
N GLU A 147 -3.50 -4.12 -14.14
CA GLU A 147 -2.19 -3.56 -14.45
C GLU A 147 -1.44 -4.37 -15.50
N LEU A 148 -0.63 -3.70 -16.33
CA LEU A 148 0.25 -4.37 -17.30
C LEU A 148 1.27 -5.26 -16.58
N GLY A 149 1.22 -6.55 -16.88
CA GLY A 149 1.98 -7.59 -16.19
C GLY A 149 1.30 -8.15 -14.94
N GLY A 150 0.26 -7.48 -14.43
CA GLY A 150 -0.57 -7.87 -13.28
C GLY A 150 0.20 -8.07 -11.95
N PRO A 151 -0.51 -8.48 -10.87
CA PRO A 151 0.10 -8.70 -9.57
C PRO A 151 0.58 -10.15 -9.37
N SER A 152 1.56 -10.31 -8.48
CA SER A 152 1.94 -11.60 -7.90
C SER A 152 1.37 -11.82 -6.51
N PHE A 153 1.17 -13.10 -6.19
CA PHE A 153 0.81 -13.60 -4.88
C PHE A 153 1.81 -14.65 -4.44
N ARG A 154 2.32 -14.55 -3.21
CA ARG A 154 3.02 -15.67 -2.58
C ARG A 154 2.05 -16.45 -1.71
N PHE A 155 1.94 -17.73 -1.98
CA PHE A 155 1.24 -18.71 -1.17
C PHE A 155 2.26 -19.46 -0.33
N SER A 156 2.03 -19.54 0.98
CA SER A 156 2.92 -20.23 1.91
C SER A 156 2.14 -20.93 3.01
N PRO A 157 2.68 -21.98 3.65
CA PRO A 157 2.03 -22.58 4.81
C PRO A 157 1.85 -21.56 5.94
N GLY A 158 0.62 -21.46 6.47
CA GLY A 158 0.25 -20.60 7.57
C GLY A 158 -0.39 -21.38 8.72
N PRO A 159 -0.56 -20.76 9.91
CA PRO A 159 -1.10 -21.40 11.09
C PRO A 159 -2.58 -21.80 10.98
N ARG A 160 -3.36 -21.12 10.13
CA ARG A 160 -4.81 -21.36 9.95
C ARG A 160 -5.17 -21.92 8.57
N GLY A 161 -4.18 -22.18 7.72
CA GLY A 161 -4.38 -22.46 6.31
C GLY A 161 -3.26 -21.90 5.45
N VAL A 162 -3.50 -21.77 4.15
CA VAL A 162 -2.51 -21.18 3.23
C VAL A 162 -2.49 -19.67 3.42
N ARG A 163 -1.33 -19.15 3.80
CA ARG A 163 -1.07 -17.71 3.90
C ARG A 163 -0.88 -17.11 2.51
N ILE A 164 -1.57 -16.01 2.27
CA ILE A 164 -1.52 -15.27 1.01
C ILE A 164 -0.82 -13.92 1.25
N GLU A 165 0.29 -13.68 0.54
CA GLU A 165 0.99 -12.40 0.54
C GLU A 165 0.83 -11.73 -0.83
N PHE A 166 0.18 -10.57 -0.87
CA PHE A 166 0.05 -9.75 -2.09
C PHE A 166 1.35 -8.98 -2.37
N LEU A 167 1.81 -9.00 -3.63
CA LEU A 167 3.06 -8.37 -4.09
C LEU A 167 4.26 -8.69 -3.17
N PRO A 168 4.69 -9.96 -3.11
CA PRO A 168 5.72 -10.44 -2.19
C PRO A 168 7.07 -9.70 -2.30
N TRP A 169 7.42 -9.18 -3.49
CA TRP A 169 8.60 -8.35 -3.74
C TRP A 169 8.48 -6.92 -3.21
N HIS A 170 7.27 -6.34 -3.18
CA HIS A 170 7.03 -4.98 -2.74
C HIS A 170 6.98 -4.92 -1.20
N ARG A 171 7.56 -3.90 -0.56
CA ARG A 171 7.62 -3.74 0.91
C ARG A 171 8.35 -4.84 1.66
N ALA A 172 9.27 -5.50 0.96
CA ALA A 172 10.21 -6.44 1.54
C ALA A 172 11.44 -5.68 2.08
N TRP A 173 12.63 -5.98 1.58
CA TRP A 173 13.89 -5.45 2.10
C TRP A 173 14.05 -3.93 1.97
N THR A 174 13.41 -3.33 0.96
CA THR A 174 13.40 -1.88 0.69
C THR A 174 12.54 -1.08 1.67
N HIS A 175 11.70 -1.71 2.49
CA HIS A 175 10.84 -0.99 3.43
C HIS A 175 11.23 -1.28 4.87
N SER A 176 12.52 -1.07 5.16
CA SER A 176 13.16 -1.32 6.44
C SER A 176 13.62 -0.03 7.11
N LEU A 177 13.36 0.08 8.42
CA LEU A 177 13.87 1.18 9.25
C LEU A 177 15.38 1.05 9.47
N VAL A 178 15.92 -0.16 9.41
CA VAL A 178 17.37 -0.39 9.47
C VAL A 178 18.04 0.16 8.21
N LEU A 179 17.41 -0.03 7.04
CA LEU A 179 17.90 0.53 5.78
C LEU A 179 17.78 2.06 5.76
N ALA A 180 16.70 2.61 6.32
CA ALA A 180 16.55 4.05 6.53
C ALA A 180 17.70 4.63 7.37
N LEU A 181 18.05 3.97 8.48
CA LEU A 181 19.17 4.36 9.33
C LEU A 181 20.52 4.24 8.59
N ALA A 182 20.75 3.13 7.89
CA ALA A 182 21.98 2.92 7.13
C ALA A 182 22.17 3.99 6.03
N LEU A 183 21.09 4.32 5.30
CA LEU A 183 21.10 5.39 4.32
C LEU A 183 21.37 6.75 4.97
N GLY A 184 20.74 7.03 6.11
CA GLY A 184 20.98 8.26 6.88
C GLY A 184 22.44 8.40 7.32
N VAL A 185 23.05 7.33 7.84
CA VAL A 185 24.48 7.32 8.22
C VAL A 185 25.38 7.54 7.00
N LEU A 186 25.08 6.90 5.87
CA LEU A 186 25.84 7.08 4.63
C LEU A 186 25.76 8.53 4.14
N LEU A 187 24.56 9.10 4.07
CA LEU A 187 24.36 10.49 3.66
C LEU A 187 25.00 11.47 4.65
N ALA A 188 24.99 11.16 5.96
CA ALA A 188 25.69 11.95 6.97
C ALA A 188 27.20 12.00 6.72
N ALA A 189 27.80 10.86 6.37
CA ALA A 189 29.23 10.75 6.12
C ALA A 189 29.67 11.49 4.85
N VAL A 190 28.84 11.50 3.80
CA VAL A 190 29.19 12.08 2.49
C VAL A 190 28.82 13.56 2.40
N PHE A 191 27.64 13.95 2.90
CA PHE A 191 27.07 15.28 2.69
C PHE A 191 26.87 16.07 4.00
N GLY A 192 27.24 15.48 5.14
CA GLY A 192 27.15 16.09 6.46
C GLY A 192 25.89 15.70 7.24
N PRO A 193 25.87 15.92 8.57
CA PRO A 193 24.86 15.37 9.47
C PRO A 193 23.41 15.73 9.10
N LEU A 194 23.16 16.96 8.65
CA LEU A 194 21.81 17.41 8.29
C LEU A 194 21.27 16.69 7.05
N ALA A 195 22.13 16.36 6.09
CA ALA A 195 21.75 15.55 4.92
C ALA A 195 21.42 14.12 5.34
N GLY A 196 22.20 13.56 6.27
CA GLY A 196 21.91 12.25 6.87
C GLY A 196 20.57 12.18 7.58
N LEU A 197 20.27 13.19 8.41
CA LEU A 197 18.98 13.30 9.09
C LEU A 197 17.84 13.47 8.09
N ALA A 198 17.97 14.39 7.12
CA ALA A 198 16.93 14.64 6.13
C ALA A 198 16.62 13.40 5.29
N GLY A 199 17.65 12.74 4.76
CA GLY A 199 17.48 11.54 3.94
C GLY A 199 16.99 10.33 4.74
N GLY A 200 17.58 10.07 5.90
CA GLY A 200 17.21 8.93 6.76
C GLY A 200 15.79 9.05 7.31
N LEU A 201 15.41 10.23 7.81
CA LEU A 201 14.05 10.47 8.30
C LEU A 201 13.03 10.47 7.15
N GLY A 202 13.36 11.08 6.01
CA GLY A 202 12.49 11.03 4.83
C GLY A 202 12.17 9.59 4.38
N TYR A 203 13.20 8.74 4.31
CA TYR A 203 13.03 7.31 4.02
C TYR A 203 12.18 6.60 5.09
N ALA A 204 12.48 6.84 6.38
CA ALA A 204 11.74 6.23 7.48
C ALA A 204 10.26 6.64 7.45
N THR A 205 9.93 7.88 7.11
CA THR A 205 8.56 8.37 6.97
C THR A 205 7.77 7.55 5.95
N HIS A 206 8.33 7.25 4.78
CA HIS A 206 7.69 6.37 3.80
C HIS A 206 7.33 5.01 4.41
N VAL A 207 8.31 4.37 5.04
CA VAL A 207 8.15 3.04 5.66
C VAL A 207 7.05 3.05 6.73
N LEU A 208 7.01 4.11 7.55
CA LEU A 208 6.02 4.26 8.62
C LEU A 208 4.62 4.58 8.09
N GLU A 209 4.49 5.42 7.07
CA GLU A 209 3.20 5.72 6.43
C GLU A 209 2.58 4.46 5.81
N ASP A 210 3.41 3.57 5.28
CA ASP A 210 2.97 2.31 4.73
C ASP A 210 2.46 1.29 5.76
N GLN A 211 2.83 1.46 7.04
CA GLN A 211 2.22 0.71 8.14
C GLN A 211 0.76 1.08 8.39
N LEU A 212 0.29 2.25 7.93
CA LEU A 212 -1.12 2.62 8.04
C LEU A 212 -2.02 1.84 7.06
N GLY A 213 -1.42 1.20 6.06
CA GLY A 213 -2.11 0.41 5.05
C GLY A 213 -2.41 -1.03 5.49
N TYR A 214 -2.88 -1.85 4.55
CA TYR A 214 -3.17 -3.28 4.78
C TYR A 214 -1.92 -4.15 4.63
N MET A 215 -1.05 -3.82 3.67
CA MET A 215 0.12 -4.65 3.36
C MET A 215 1.19 -4.62 4.45
N GLY A 216 1.34 -3.50 5.17
CA GLY A 216 2.47 -3.30 6.09
C GLY A 216 3.82 -3.35 5.37
N SER A 217 4.90 -3.70 6.10
CA SER A 217 6.30 -3.61 5.63
C SER A 217 7.22 -4.52 6.45
N ASN A 218 8.37 -4.92 5.91
CA ASN A 218 9.42 -5.60 6.68
C ASN A 218 10.35 -4.58 7.39
N LEU A 219 9.92 -4.14 8.57
CA LEU A 219 10.55 -3.06 9.33
C LEU A 219 12.00 -3.31 9.74
N PHE A 220 12.42 -4.58 9.85
CA PHE A 220 13.69 -4.97 10.48
C PHE A 220 14.61 -5.77 9.55
N TRP A 221 14.40 -5.75 8.24
CA TRP A 221 15.38 -6.33 7.31
C TRP A 221 16.76 -5.66 7.50
N PRO A 222 17.88 -6.40 7.56
CA PRO A 222 18.06 -7.82 7.21
C PRO A 222 17.88 -8.81 8.37
N PHE A 223 17.59 -8.35 9.58
CA PHE A 223 17.43 -9.22 10.76
C PHE A 223 16.13 -10.04 10.73
N SER A 224 15.12 -9.56 10.01
CA SER A 224 13.88 -10.28 9.74
C SER A 224 13.60 -10.35 8.24
N ARG A 225 12.93 -11.44 7.82
CA ARG A 225 12.33 -11.58 6.49
C ARG A 225 10.80 -11.49 6.51
N GLN A 226 10.21 -11.39 7.70
CA GLN A 226 8.77 -11.36 7.87
C GLN A 226 8.25 -9.93 7.77
N ARG A 227 7.13 -9.77 7.07
CA ARG A 227 6.42 -8.50 6.98
C ARG A 227 5.58 -8.31 8.24
N ALA A 228 5.71 -7.15 8.89
CA ALA A 228 4.79 -6.76 9.93
C ALA A 228 3.45 -6.39 9.28
N PRO A 229 2.30 -6.90 9.76
CA PRO A 229 1.00 -6.55 9.22
C PRO A 229 0.74 -5.05 9.44
N GLY A 230 0.12 -4.40 8.46
CA GLY A 230 -0.27 -3.02 8.60
C GLY A 230 -1.54 -2.85 9.44
N LEU A 231 -1.79 -1.62 9.89
CA LEU A 231 -2.93 -1.26 10.75
C LEU A 231 -4.29 -1.29 10.03
N SER A 232 -4.30 -1.48 8.70
CA SER A 232 -5.52 -1.60 7.90
C SER A 232 -6.46 -0.38 8.03
N LEU A 233 -5.87 0.80 8.24
CA LEU A 233 -6.61 2.04 8.43
C LEU A 233 -6.99 2.68 7.10
N LEU A 234 -6.07 2.60 6.12
CA LEU A 234 -6.14 3.35 4.86
C LEU A 234 -5.87 2.42 3.66
N HIS A 235 -6.58 2.64 2.56
CA HIS A 235 -6.19 2.10 1.26
C HIS A 235 -5.39 3.13 0.48
N ALA A 236 -4.43 2.66 -0.33
CA ALA A 236 -3.66 3.55 -1.21
C ALA A 236 -4.55 4.31 -2.21
N ALA A 237 -5.70 3.75 -2.58
CA ALA A 237 -6.69 4.36 -3.46
C ALA A 237 -7.58 5.41 -2.77
N ASP A 238 -7.57 5.52 -1.43
CA ASP A 238 -8.45 6.44 -0.72
C ASP A 238 -8.06 7.91 -1.01
N PRO A 239 -8.92 8.72 -1.65
CA PRO A 239 -8.53 10.06 -2.07
C PRO A 239 -8.39 11.03 -0.88
N ILE A 240 -9.23 10.89 0.15
CA ILE A 240 -9.26 11.82 1.29
C ILE A 240 -7.99 11.70 2.15
N PRO A 241 -7.57 10.51 2.61
CA PRO A 241 -6.32 10.38 3.38
C PRO A 241 -5.09 10.88 2.61
N ASN A 242 -4.98 10.55 1.31
CA ASN A 242 -3.89 11.07 0.48
C ASN A 242 -3.90 12.60 0.41
N LEU A 243 -5.07 13.22 0.19
CA LEU A 243 -5.23 14.67 0.16
C LEU A 243 -4.87 15.32 1.50
N VAL A 244 -5.36 14.76 2.62
CA VAL A 244 -5.08 15.27 3.96
C VAL A 244 -3.57 15.21 4.25
N THR A 245 -2.91 14.10 3.94
CA THR A 245 -1.46 13.99 4.17
C THR A 245 -0.66 14.97 3.34
N VAL A 246 -0.98 15.15 2.05
CA VAL A 246 -0.31 16.14 1.20
C VAL A 246 -0.59 17.56 1.72
N TRP A 247 -1.84 17.87 2.04
CA TRP A 247 -2.23 19.18 2.57
C TRP A 247 -1.51 19.52 3.87
N LEU A 248 -1.54 18.60 4.83
CA LEU A 248 -0.86 18.75 6.12
C LEU A 248 0.65 18.89 5.93
N SER A 249 1.26 18.09 5.06
CA SER A 249 2.68 18.15 4.78
C SER A 249 3.10 19.48 4.16
N LEU A 250 2.37 19.95 3.14
CA LEU A 250 2.71 21.21 2.47
C LEU A 250 2.45 22.43 3.35
N THR A 251 1.36 22.45 4.12
CA THR A 251 1.05 23.57 5.02
C THR A 251 2.03 23.66 6.20
N LEU A 252 2.44 22.52 6.77
CA LEU A 252 3.49 22.51 7.80
C LEU A 252 4.87 22.86 7.23
N LEU A 253 5.21 22.39 6.03
CA LEU A 253 6.42 22.79 5.31
C LEU A 253 6.46 24.32 5.12
N LEU A 254 5.37 24.92 4.64
CA LEU A 254 5.26 26.37 4.46
C LEU A 254 5.43 27.13 5.77
N LEU A 255 4.82 26.65 6.86
CA LEU A 255 4.99 27.23 8.18
C LEU A 255 6.45 27.19 8.64
N ASN A 256 7.15 26.06 8.45
CA ASN A 256 8.55 25.93 8.83
C ASN A 256 9.46 26.85 8.00
N LEU A 257 9.21 26.95 6.71
CA LEU A 257 9.94 27.87 5.83
C LEU A 257 9.71 29.33 6.21
N ASP A 258 8.47 29.72 6.54
CA ASP A 258 8.17 31.08 6.96
C ASP A 258 8.84 31.43 8.29
N ARG A 259 8.88 30.48 9.23
CA ARG A 259 9.56 30.65 10.53
C ARG A 259 11.07 30.81 10.43
N ALA A 260 11.68 30.29 9.36
CA ALA A 260 13.12 30.43 9.12
C ALA A 260 13.50 31.79 8.50
N ARG A 261 12.51 32.60 8.11
CA ARG A 261 12.75 33.95 7.59
C ARG A 261 13.14 34.90 8.72
N LEU A 262 13.91 35.93 8.39
CA LEU A 262 14.24 37.03 9.30
C LEU A 262 12.99 37.76 9.82
N ALA A 263 11.95 37.83 8.99
CA ALA A 263 10.65 38.38 9.34
C ALA A 263 9.56 37.39 8.88
N PRO A 264 9.11 36.48 9.75
CA PRO A 264 7.98 35.59 9.49
C PRO A 264 6.73 36.40 9.15
N ALA A 265 5.98 35.97 8.14
CA ALA A 265 4.75 36.63 7.70
C ALA A 265 3.49 35.94 8.21
N LEU A 266 3.58 34.70 8.68
CA LEU A 266 2.45 33.90 9.11
C LEU A 266 2.23 34.03 10.62
N GLU A 267 1.03 34.47 10.99
CA GLU A 267 0.56 34.39 12.38
C GLU A 267 0.26 32.93 12.74
N MET A 268 1.09 32.35 13.62
CA MET A 268 1.12 30.91 13.90
C MET A 268 -0.23 30.36 14.37
N GLY A 269 -0.90 31.04 15.31
CA GLY A 269 -2.18 30.57 15.86
C GLY A 269 -3.28 30.47 14.79
N PRO A 270 -3.62 31.58 14.11
CA PRO A 270 -4.59 31.56 13.01
C PRO A 270 -4.21 30.60 11.88
N TYR A 271 -2.92 30.52 11.51
CA TYR A 271 -2.47 29.62 10.46
C TYR A 271 -2.70 28.15 10.83
N LEU A 272 -2.26 27.73 12.03
CA LEU A 272 -2.49 26.37 12.51
C LEU A 272 -3.99 26.06 12.64
N ALA A 273 -4.80 26.98 13.17
CA ALA A 273 -6.22 26.75 13.36
C ALA A 273 -6.97 26.62 12.02
N PHE A 274 -6.81 27.58 11.11
CA PHE A 274 -7.66 27.72 9.93
C PHE A 274 -7.09 27.10 8.66
N ILE A 275 -5.77 27.01 8.53
CA ILE A 275 -5.11 26.46 7.33
C ILE A 275 -4.74 25.00 7.55
N VAL A 276 -4.21 24.65 8.73
CA VAL A 276 -3.78 23.28 9.02
C VAL A 276 -4.93 22.44 9.58
N LEU A 277 -5.43 22.79 10.76
CA LEU A 277 -6.33 21.93 11.54
C LEU A 277 -7.74 21.87 10.98
N ALA A 278 -8.39 23.01 10.72
CA ALA A 278 -9.79 23.02 10.29
C ALA A 278 -10.04 22.22 8.99
N PRO A 279 -9.26 22.36 7.90
CA PRO A 279 -9.46 21.57 6.69
C PRO A 279 -9.16 20.08 6.91
N SER A 280 -8.06 19.78 7.61
CA SER A 280 -7.62 18.40 7.87
C SER A 280 -8.65 17.64 8.71
N LEU A 281 -9.11 18.22 9.82
CA LEU A 281 -10.09 17.61 10.71
C LEU A 281 -11.45 17.46 10.01
N THR A 282 -11.86 18.44 9.20
CA THR A 282 -13.12 18.35 8.43
C THR A 282 -13.07 17.19 7.46
N LEU A 283 -11.99 17.06 6.68
CA LEU A 283 -11.81 15.97 5.73
C LEU A 283 -11.72 14.60 6.41
N LEU A 284 -10.98 14.51 7.51
CA LEU A 284 -10.88 13.27 8.30
C LEU A 284 -12.24 12.89 8.90
N ALA A 285 -13.03 13.85 9.39
CA ALA A 285 -14.37 13.59 9.89
C ALA A 285 -15.31 13.09 8.78
N VAL A 286 -15.22 13.66 7.58
CA VAL A 286 -15.96 13.17 6.41
C VAL A 286 -15.53 11.75 6.04
N PHE A 287 -14.23 11.47 6.02
CA PHE A 287 -13.71 10.14 5.75
C PHE A 287 -14.18 9.11 6.78
N ALA A 288 -14.05 9.41 8.07
CA ALA A 288 -14.50 8.54 9.16
C ALA A 288 -16.01 8.26 9.08
N ARG A 289 -16.83 9.28 8.80
CA ARG A 289 -18.28 9.11 8.59
C ARG A 289 -18.60 8.22 7.39
N ARG A 290 -17.88 8.36 6.27
CA ARG A 290 -18.05 7.50 5.09
C ARG A 290 -17.67 6.05 5.40
N LYS A 291 -16.54 5.84 6.07
CA LYS A 291 -16.07 4.50 6.45
C LYS A 291 -17.05 3.81 7.40
N LEU A 292 -17.55 4.54 8.41
CA LEU A 292 -18.56 4.03 9.34
C LEU A 292 -19.86 3.64 8.62
N ARG A 293 -20.37 4.49 7.72
CA ARG A 293 -21.58 4.19 6.94
C ARG A 293 -21.40 2.95 6.06
N ALA A 294 -20.24 2.80 5.41
CA ALA A 294 -19.95 1.62 4.61
C ALA A 294 -19.91 0.35 5.46
N ALA A 295 -19.24 0.39 6.62
CA ALA A 295 -19.19 -0.74 7.54
C ALA A 295 -20.58 -1.15 8.05
N LEU A 296 -21.42 -0.16 8.41
CA LEU A 296 -22.80 -0.42 8.82
C LEU A 296 -23.66 -1.02 7.70
N ALA A 297 -23.48 -0.56 6.45
CA ALA A 297 -24.22 -1.11 5.31
C ALA A 297 -23.82 -2.56 5.00
N VAL A 298 -22.52 -2.90 5.11
CA VAL A 298 -22.04 -4.29 4.98
C VAL A 298 -22.66 -5.16 6.07
N ALA A 299 -22.56 -4.75 7.34
CA ALA A 299 -23.14 -5.50 8.45
C ALA A 299 -24.66 -5.70 8.32
N GLN A 300 -25.38 -4.71 7.81
CA GLN A 300 -26.82 -4.84 7.52
C GLN A 300 -27.10 -5.84 6.40
N THR A 301 -26.27 -5.85 5.35
CA THR A 301 -26.42 -6.77 4.21
C THR A 301 -26.12 -8.21 4.64
N GLU A 302 -25.08 -8.41 5.44
CA GLU A 302 -24.73 -9.71 6.03
C GLU A 302 -25.86 -10.20 6.95
N ALA A 303 -26.37 -9.37 7.85
CA ALA A 303 -27.48 -9.74 8.72
C ALA A 303 -28.77 -10.07 7.94
N GLN A 304 -29.05 -9.34 6.85
CA GLN A 304 -30.18 -9.66 5.97
C GLN A 304 -29.98 -10.99 5.23
N ARG A 305 -28.76 -11.27 4.80
CA ARG A 305 -28.41 -12.52 4.13
C ARG A 305 -28.55 -13.71 5.07
N ASP A 306 -28.00 -13.62 6.27
CA ASP A 306 -28.08 -14.68 7.29
C ASP A 306 -29.54 -14.99 7.64
N ALA A 307 -30.38 -13.94 7.77
CA ALA A 307 -31.81 -14.11 8.01
C ALA A 307 -32.56 -14.79 6.83
N ILE A 308 -32.10 -14.60 5.58
CA ILE A 308 -32.67 -15.29 4.41
C ILE A 308 -32.20 -16.75 4.38
N GLU A 309 -30.94 -17.02 4.68
CA GLU A 309 -30.38 -18.38 4.74
C GLU A 309 -31.04 -19.20 5.87
N GLU A 310 -31.30 -18.62 7.05
CA GLU A 310 -31.99 -19.27 8.17
C GLU A 310 -33.47 -19.58 7.88
N ASN A 311 -34.17 -18.74 7.11
CA ASN A 311 -35.57 -18.98 6.71
C ASN A 311 -35.72 -19.97 5.54
N ALA A 312 -34.62 -20.39 4.92
CA ALA A 312 -34.61 -21.32 3.79
C ALA A 312 -34.34 -22.79 4.23
N GLU A 313 -33.96 -23.01 5.49
CA GLU A 313 -33.87 -24.34 6.15
C GLU A 313 -35.18 -24.75 6.82
#